data_AF-A0A2G5E2K2-F1
#
_entry.id   AF-A0A2G5E2K2-F1
#
_cell.length_a   1.000
_cell.length_b   1.000
_cell.length_c   1.000
_cell.angle_alpha   90.00
_cell.angle_beta   90.00
_cell.angle_gamma   90.00
#
_symmetry.space_group_name_H-M   'P 1'
#
loop_
_entity.id
_entity.type
_entity.pdbx_description
1 polymer ?
#
loop_
_entity_poly.entity_id
_entity_poly.type
_entity_poly.pdbx_seq_one_letter_code
_entity_poly.pdbx_strand_id
1 'polypeptide(L)'
;MVMASNSMAFSAARWTYHSKRSPNGRSGSSIYSQIVLFEQPNEPNEQLCRREMILKSSELALLGAIFHFSGTKPSYLGVQKNPKALALCPATNNCISTSEDVSDLTHYAPPWNYNPEDGQGKQIPVSREEAMTELLEVIESTKPDKFTPRIVEKKDDYVRVEYESPIMGFVDDVEFWFPPGKKPIVEYRSASRLGNFDFDVNKKRIKTLRVALEKKGWASEGTF
;
A
#
# COMPACT_ATOMS: atom_id res chain seq x y z
N MET A 1 14.26 58.30 30.93
CA MET A 1 15.16 57.53 31.81
C MET A 1 15.17 56.09 31.32
N VAL A 2 16.28 55.69 30.67
CA VAL A 2 16.81 54.32 30.44
C VAL A 2 15.90 53.32 29.70
N MET A 3 16.01 53.05 28.38
CA MET A 3 17.01 52.25 27.61
C MET A 3 17.28 50.83 28.16
N ALA A 4 16.90 49.78 27.42
CA ALA A 4 17.83 48.72 26.99
C ALA A 4 17.14 47.65 26.12
N SER A 5 17.69 47.50 24.92
CA SER A 5 17.50 46.44 23.93
C SER A 5 18.06 45.10 24.41
N ASN A 6 17.61 43.98 23.82
CA ASN A 6 18.49 42.86 23.52
C ASN A 6 17.96 42.02 22.35
N SER A 7 18.75 42.00 21.28
CA SER A 7 18.65 41.13 20.10
C SER A 7 19.71 40.04 20.25
N MET A 8 19.36 38.78 20.02
CA MET A 8 20.34 37.69 19.92
C MET A 8 20.30 37.08 18.52
N ALA A 9 21.47 37.09 17.89
CA ALA A 9 21.73 36.61 16.55
C ALA A 9 21.93 35.09 16.51
N PHE A 10 21.49 34.49 15.40
CA PHE A 10 21.74 33.10 15.04
C PHE A 10 23.20 32.93 14.60
N SER A 11 23.91 31.97 15.22
CA SER A 11 25.26 31.57 14.80
C SER A 11 25.18 30.32 13.91
N ALA A 12 25.60 30.46 12.66
CA ALA A 12 25.73 29.37 11.70
C ALA A 12 27.11 28.72 11.81
N ALA A 13 27.15 27.43 12.14
CA ALA A 13 28.40 26.65 12.18
C ALA A 13 28.84 26.29 10.74
N ARG A 14 29.97 26.86 10.31
CA ARG A 14 30.62 26.59 9.03
C ARG A 14 31.74 25.58 9.25
N TRP A 15 31.59 24.36 8.70
CA TRP A 15 32.65 23.36 8.70
C TRP A 15 33.66 23.66 7.58
N THR A 16 34.90 23.97 7.96
CA THR A 16 36.04 24.09 7.03
C THR A 16 36.83 22.78 7.03
N TYR A 17 36.95 22.16 5.86
CA TYR A 17 37.77 20.96 5.67
C TYR A 17 39.24 21.35 5.52
N HIS A 18 40.07 20.99 6.50
CA HIS A 18 41.52 21.17 6.44
C HIS A 18 42.15 19.98 5.71
N SER A 19 42.76 20.21 4.53
CA SER A 19 43.71 19.26 3.94
C SER A 19 45.12 19.52 4.49
N LYS A 20 45.73 18.49 5.10
CA LYS A 20 47.15 18.50 5.48
C LYS A 20 47.96 17.90 4.32
N ARG A 21 48.84 18.71 3.72
CA ARG A 21 50.01 18.24 2.97
C ARG A 21 51.24 18.28 3.88
N SER A 22 52.12 17.29 3.75
CA SER A 22 53.52 17.38 4.16
C SER A 22 54.43 16.59 3.21
N PRO A 23 55.74 16.92 3.11
CA PRO A 23 56.52 16.81 1.87
C PRO A 23 57.78 15.89 1.93
N ASN A 24 58.40 15.70 0.75
CA ASN A 24 59.78 15.27 0.43
C ASN A 24 60.20 13.80 0.71
N GLY A 25 60.95 13.08 -0.16
CA GLY A 25 61.51 13.38 -1.49
C GLY A 25 62.47 12.29 -2.03
N ARG A 26 62.78 12.37 -3.36
CA ARG A 26 63.94 11.89 -4.17
C ARG A 26 64.24 10.36 -4.22
N SER A 27 64.75 9.71 -5.29
CA SER A 27 65.56 10.08 -6.48
C SER A 27 65.58 8.97 -7.56
N GLY A 28 65.73 9.36 -8.85
CA GLY A 28 66.38 8.62 -9.97
C GLY A 28 65.66 7.38 -10.54
N SER A 29 65.64 7.09 -11.85
CA SER A 29 66.51 7.48 -12.96
C SER A 29 65.77 7.38 -14.32
N SER A 30 66.14 8.30 -15.21
CA SER A 30 65.72 8.41 -16.61
C SER A 30 66.35 7.32 -17.49
N ILE A 31 65.56 6.69 -18.36
CA ILE A 31 66.04 6.02 -19.57
C ILE A 31 65.16 6.49 -20.73
N TYR A 32 65.79 7.24 -21.63
CA TYR A 32 65.25 7.61 -22.93
C TYR A 32 64.99 6.36 -23.77
N SER A 33 63.83 6.27 -24.41
CA SER A 33 63.66 5.44 -25.61
C SER A 33 62.74 6.15 -26.61
N GLN A 34 63.19 6.14 -27.86
CA GLN A 34 62.77 6.97 -28.97
C GLN A 34 61.34 6.71 -29.42
N ILE A 35 60.68 7.79 -29.85
CA ILE A 35 59.49 7.74 -30.68
C ILE A 35 59.92 7.22 -32.06
N VAL A 36 59.39 6.06 -32.44
CA VAL A 36 59.31 5.62 -33.85
C VAL A 36 57.82 5.48 -34.17
N LEU A 37 57.38 6.30 -35.12
CA LEU A 37 56.05 6.29 -35.73
C LEU A 37 56.05 5.33 -36.94
N PHE A 38 54.86 4.78 -37.22
CA PHE A 38 54.46 3.87 -38.31
C PHE A 38 54.80 2.39 -38.07
N GLU A 39 53.89 1.42 -38.21
CA GLU A 39 52.69 1.30 -39.07
C GLU A 39 51.73 0.27 -38.44
N GLN A 40 50.41 0.50 -38.45
CA GLN A 40 49.43 -0.47 -37.92
C GLN A 40 49.28 -1.66 -38.89
N PRO A 41 49.31 -2.92 -38.42
CA PRO A 41 48.82 -4.04 -39.21
C PRO A 41 47.28 -3.99 -39.22
N ASN A 42 46.73 -4.02 -40.43
CA ASN A 42 45.32 -4.21 -40.70
C ASN A 42 44.84 -5.54 -40.11
N GLU A 43 43.88 -5.49 -39.18
CA GLU A 43 43.05 -6.65 -38.78
C GLU A 43 41.61 -6.39 -39.23
N PRO A 44 40.90 -7.44 -39.68
CA PRO A 44 39.72 -7.29 -40.52
C PRO A 44 38.50 -6.81 -39.74
N ASN A 45 37.70 -6.08 -40.48
CA ASN A 45 36.39 -5.55 -40.16
C ASN A 45 35.41 -6.67 -39.78
N GLU A 46 35.33 -7.04 -38.49
CA GLU A 46 34.13 -7.71 -37.95
C GLU A 46 33.23 -6.67 -37.32
N GLN A 47 32.41 -6.09 -38.18
CA GLN A 47 31.22 -5.34 -37.81
C GLN A 47 30.23 -6.33 -37.16
N LEU A 48 30.41 -6.60 -35.87
CA LEU A 48 29.48 -7.43 -35.10
C LEU A 48 28.07 -6.88 -35.30
N CYS A 49 27.26 -7.68 -35.97
CA CYS A 49 25.94 -7.29 -36.40
C CYS A 49 25.13 -6.90 -35.16
N ARG A 50 24.38 -5.81 -35.23
CA ARG A 50 23.41 -5.37 -34.20
C ARG A 50 22.46 -6.50 -33.75
N ARG A 51 22.37 -7.61 -34.51
CA ARG A 51 21.64 -8.83 -34.20
C ARG A 51 22.28 -9.71 -33.13
N GLU A 52 23.60 -9.70 -32.95
CA GLU A 52 24.29 -10.54 -31.96
C GLU A 52 24.25 -9.94 -30.54
N MET A 53 24.21 -8.61 -30.41
CA MET A 53 23.93 -7.98 -29.11
C MET A 53 22.49 -8.23 -28.63
N ILE A 54 21.55 -8.50 -29.53
CA ILE A 54 20.14 -8.79 -29.19
C ILE A 54 19.97 -10.25 -28.75
N LEU A 55 20.88 -11.15 -29.13
CA LEU A 55 20.84 -12.56 -28.75
C LEU A 55 21.56 -12.87 -27.43
N LYS A 56 22.38 -11.95 -26.91
CA LYS A 56 22.96 -12.05 -25.55
C LYS A 56 22.11 -11.36 -24.48
N SER A 57 21.12 -10.56 -24.86
CA SER A 57 20.15 -9.97 -23.92
C SER A 57 18.91 -10.85 -23.68
N SER A 58 18.70 -11.89 -24.49
CA SER A 58 17.60 -12.85 -24.31
C SER A 58 17.75 -13.78 -23.10
N GLU A 59 18.95 -13.93 -22.52
CA GLU A 59 19.11 -14.68 -21.26
C GLU A 59 18.72 -13.86 -20.02
N LEU A 60 18.70 -12.52 -20.12
CA LEU A 60 18.19 -11.64 -19.06
C LEU A 60 16.68 -11.39 -19.16
N ALA A 61 16.04 -11.77 -20.28
CA ALA A 61 14.61 -11.62 -20.50
C ALA A 61 13.74 -12.69 -19.79
N LEU A 62 14.37 -13.65 -19.09
CA LEU A 62 13.68 -14.66 -18.29
C LEU A 62 13.65 -14.33 -16.78
N LEU A 63 13.96 -13.09 -16.38
CA LEU A 63 13.68 -12.56 -15.04
C LEU A 63 12.31 -11.85 -14.98
N GLY A 64 11.40 -12.20 -15.90
CA GLY A 64 9.98 -11.84 -15.84
C GLY A 64 9.16 -12.85 -15.04
N ALA A 65 9.70 -13.38 -13.93
CA ALA A 65 8.85 -14.01 -12.94
C ALA A 65 7.92 -12.91 -12.42
N ILE A 66 6.69 -12.87 -12.90
CA ILE A 66 5.62 -12.04 -12.35
C ILE A 66 5.52 -12.48 -10.89
N PHE A 67 6.13 -11.71 -9.99
CA PHE A 67 6.01 -11.93 -8.56
C PHE A 67 4.52 -11.79 -8.22
N HIS A 68 3.83 -12.92 -8.06
CA HIS A 68 2.42 -12.96 -7.71
C HIS A 68 2.30 -13.39 -6.25
N PHE A 69 2.36 -12.42 -5.34
CA PHE A 69 2.33 -12.64 -3.90
C PHE A 69 0.90 -12.71 -3.35
N SER A 70 0.04 -13.52 -3.97
CA SER A 70 -1.37 -13.64 -3.58
C SER A 70 -1.55 -14.25 -2.19
N GLY A 71 -0.70 -15.20 -1.81
CA GLY A 71 -0.87 -15.95 -0.56
C GLY A 71 -2.04 -16.92 -0.57
N THR A 72 -2.12 -17.75 0.47
CA THR A 72 -3.21 -18.71 0.63
C THR A 72 -4.39 -18.05 1.33
N LYS A 73 -5.61 -18.29 0.83
CA LYS A 73 -6.84 -17.85 1.50
C LYS A 73 -6.88 -18.44 2.93
N PRO A 74 -7.01 -17.61 3.97
CA PRO A 74 -7.17 -18.10 5.33
C PRO A 74 -8.44 -18.94 5.51
N SER A 75 -8.37 -20.03 6.26
CA SER A 75 -9.51 -20.95 6.48
C SER A 75 -10.54 -20.42 7.47
N TYR A 76 -10.18 -19.39 8.25
CA TYR A 76 -11.02 -18.81 9.30
C TYR A 76 -11.88 -17.64 8.81
N LEU A 77 -11.87 -17.31 7.51
CA LEU A 77 -12.72 -16.24 6.96
C LEU A 77 -14.20 -16.58 7.06
N GLY A 78 -15.03 -15.55 7.15
CA GLY A 78 -16.47 -15.62 7.31
C GLY A 78 -16.95 -15.25 8.72
N VAL A 79 -18.28 -15.35 8.89
CA VAL A 79 -18.93 -15.10 10.17
C VAL A 79 -18.64 -16.24 11.14
N GLN A 80 -17.97 -15.93 12.24
CA GLN A 80 -17.69 -16.84 13.34
C GLN A 80 -18.97 -17.16 14.11
N LYS A 81 -18.99 -18.30 14.81
CA LYS A 81 -20.19 -18.74 15.52
C LYS A 81 -20.25 -18.28 16.98
N ASN A 82 -19.10 -18.11 17.63
CA ASN A 82 -19.00 -17.85 19.07
C ASN A 82 -17.84 -16.88 19.41
N PRO A 83 -18.10 -15.59 19.66
CA PRO A 83 -19.37 -14.89 19.41
C PRO A 83 -19.67 -14.79 17.91
N LYS A 84 -20.91 -14.46 17.56
CA LYS A 84 -21.29 -14.24 16.17
C LYS A 84 -20.75 -12.89 15.70
N ALA A 85 -19.61 -12.91 15.01
CA ALA A 85 -18.86 -11.73 14.55
C ALA A 85 -17.97 -12.11 13.35
N LEU A 86 -17.30 -11.15 12.72
CA LEU A 86 -16.23 -11.45 11.76
C LEU A 86 -14.99 -11.99 12.50
N ALA A 87 -14.07 -12.61 11.74
CA ALA A 87 -12.82 -13.07 12.31
C ALA A 87 -11.99 -11.90 12.87
N LEU A 88 -11.22 -12.14 13.92
CA LEU A 88 -10.26 -11.16 14.41
C LEU A 88 -9.10 -10.97 13.42
N CYS A 89 -8.43 -9.84 13.54
CA CYS A 89 -7.19 -9.53 12.88
C CYS A 89 -6.06 -10.42 13.42
N PRO A 90 -5.17 -10.90 12.53
CA PRO A 90 -3.88 -11.41 12.99
C PRO A 90 -3.09 -10.29 13.69
N ALA A 91 -2.05 -10.66 14.43
CA ALA A 91 -1.19 -9.70 15.14
C ALA A 91 -0.34 -8.80 14.22
N THR A 92 -0.59 -8.81 12.90
CA THR A 92 0.12 -8.02 11.90
C THR A 92 -0.65 -6.74 11.59
N ASN A 93 0.07 -5.63 11.39
CA ASN A 93 -0.51 -4.28 11.25
C ASN A 93 -1.25 -4.05 9.91
N ASN A 94 -1.38 -5.08 9.07
CA ASN A 94 -2.05 -5.05 7.77
C ASN A 94 -3.48 -5.60 7.84
N CYS A 95 -4.15 -5.36 8.96
CA CYS A 95 -5.54 -5.76 9.16
C CYS A 95 -6.29 -4.68 9.93
N ILE A 96 -7.55 -4.49 9.55
CA ILE A 96 -8.53 -3.82 10.41
C ILE A 96 -9.84 -4.60 10.45
N SER A 97 -10.54 -4.54 11.57
CA SER A 97 -11.84 -5.16 11.74
C SER A 97 -12.71 -4.40 12.74
N THR A 98 -14.01 -4.44 12.52
CA THR A 98 -15.03 -3.95 13.46
C THR A 98 -15.23 -4.87 14.65
N SER A 99 -14.71 -6.11 14.60
CA SER A 99 -14.84 -7.10 15.67
C SER A 99 -13.72 -7.02 16.71
N GLU A 100 -12.72 -6.14 16.50
CA GLU A 100 -11.65 -5.87 17.47
C GLU A 100 -12.14 -5.09 18.67
N ASP A 101 -11.32 -5.10 19.73
CA ASP A 101 -11.57 -4.26 20.90
C ASP A 101 -11.39 -2.77 20.54
N VAL A 102 -12.31 -1.92 21.01
CA VAL A 102 -12.28 -0.47 20.76
C VAL A 102 -11.00 0.22 21.24
N SER A 103 -10.27 -0.39 22.19
CA SER A 103 -8.98 0.08 22.68
C SER A 103 -7.80 -0.28 21.76
N ASP A 104 -7.97 -1.21 20.82
CA ASP A 104 -6.97 -1.52 19.80
C ASP A 104 -7.02 -0.50 18.66
N LEU A 105 -6.37 0.65 18.86
CA LEU A 105 -6.30 1.71 17.85
C LEU A 105 -5.56 1.31 16.56
N THR A 106 -4.90 0.15 16.54
CA THR A 106 -4.18 -0.34 15.35
C THR A 106 -5.12 -1.08 14.43
N HIS A 107 -5.94 -1.98 14.97
CA HIS A 107 -6.78 -2.89 14.19
C HIS A 107 -8.27 -2.52 14.24
N TYR A 108 -8.74 -1.84 15.28
CA TYR A 108 -10.14 -1.48 15.39
C TYR A 108 -10.55 -0.45 14.35
N ALA A 109 -11.72 -0.67 13.76
CA ALA A 109 -12.41 0.32 12.96
C ALA A 109 -13.90 0.32 13.32
N PRO A 110 -14.55 1.49 13.42
CA PRO A 110 -15.97 1.56 13.75
C PRO A 110 -16.85 0.99 12.63
N PRO A 111 -17.97 0.30 12.97
CA PRO A 111 -18.92 -0.19 11.97
C PRO A 111 -19.63 0.96 11.26
N TRP A 112 -20.20 0.67 10.10
CA TRP A 112 -20.98 1.65 9.34
C TRP A 112 -22.47 1.46 9.57
N ASN A 113 -23.20 2.55 9.65
CA ASN A 113 -24.64 2.61 9.75
C ASN A 113 -25.22 3.10 8.43
N TYR A 114 -26.10 2.30 7.81
CA TYR A 114 -26.75 2.63 6.55
C TYR A 114 -28.08 3.40 6.70
N ASN A 115 -28.55 3.60 7.94
CA ASN A 115 -29.69 4.44 8.32
C ASN A 115 -29.38 5.26 9.59
N PRO A 116 -28.44 6.22 9.56
CA PRO A 116 -28.12 7.04 10.72
C PRO A 116 -29.27 7.99 11.08
N GLU A 117 -29.53 8.16 12.39
CA GLU A 117 -30.58 9.07 12.90
C GLU A 117 -30.23 10.55 12.67
N ASP A 118 -28.94 10.90 12.76
CA ASP A 118 -28.44 12.28 12.81
C ASP A 118 -27.77 12.76 11.50
N GLY A 119 -27.77 11.92 10.45
CA GLY A 119 -27.03 12.15 9.21
C GLY A 119 -27.90 12.67 8.05
N GLN A 120 -27.27 12.90 6.90
CA GLN A 120 -27.91 13.06 5.57
C GLN A 120 -28.62 11.76 5.11
N GLY A 121 -29.24 11.03 6.04
CA GLY A 121 -29.97 9.81 5.77
C GLY A 121 -31.14 10.11 4.85
N LYS A 122 -31.43 9.17 3.95
CA LYS A 122 -32.65 9.21 3.14
C LYS A 122 -33.86 9.33 4.09
N GLN A 123 -34.84 10.16 3.74
CA GLN A 123 -36.11 10.27 4.49
C GLN A 123 -36.83 8.91 4.61
N ILE A 124 -36.49 7.97 3.72
CA ILE A 124 -37.00 6.61 3.69
C ILE A 124 -35.88 5.68 4.20
N PRO A 125 -36.14 4.88 5.26
CA PRO A 125 -35.18 3.89 5.72
C PRO A 125 -34.81 2.90 4.61
N VAL A 126 -33.51 2.73 4.40
CA VAL A 126 -32.91 1.80 3.46
C VAL A 126 -33.04 0.37 4.02
N SER A 127 -33.55 -0.55 3.21
CA SER A 127 -33.58 -1.97 3.56
C SER A 127 -32.17 -2.57 3.54
N ARG A 128 -31.96 -3.70 4.22
CA ARG A 128 -30.66 -4.40 4.22
C ARG A 128 -30.25 -4.84 2.81
N GLU A 129 -31.22 -5.22 1.98
CA GLU A 129 -31.04 -5.63 0.59
C GLU A 129 -30.62 -4.46 -0.31
N GLU A 130 -31.24 -3.28 -0.10
CA GLU A 130 -30.85 -2.04 -0.77
C GLU A 130 -29.45 -1.60 -0.32
N ALA A 131 -29.15 -1.66 0.97
CA ALA A 131 -27.83 -1.36 1.51
C ALA A 131 -26.74 -2.28 0.95
N MET A 132 -27.02 -3.59 0.83
CA MET A 132 -26.11 -4.52 0.15
C MET A 132 -25.87 -4.12 -1.31
N THR A 133 -26.91 -3.68 -2.01
CA THR A 133 -26.80 -3.22 -3.40
C THR A 133 -25.94 -1.96 -3.51
N GLU A 134 -26.19 -0.97 -2.64
CA GLU A 134 -25.40 0.25 -2.55
C GLU A 134 -23.91 -0.01 -2.25
N LEU A 135 -23.63 -0.96 -1.35
CA LEU A 135 -22.27 -1.39 -1.04
C LEU A 135 -21.58 -2.01 -2.26
N LEU A 136 -22.25 -2.91 -2.98
CA LEU A 136 -21.71 -3.55 -4.18
C LEU A 136 -21.43 -2.53 -5.29
N GLU A 137 -22.33 -1.58 -5.52
CA GLU A 137 -22.12 -0.48 -6.46
C GLU A 137 -20.88 0.35 -6.10
N VAL A 138 -20.69 0.66 -4.82
CA VAL A 138 -19.51 1.41 -4.35
C VAL A 138 -18.24 0.58 -4.55
N ILE A 139 -18.26 -0.71 -4.24
CA ILE A 139 -17.12 -1.62 -4.42
C ILE A 139 -16.71 -1.68 -5.90
N GLU A 140 -17.67 -1.81 -6.82
CA GLU A 140 -17.40 -1.94 -8.25
C GLU A 140 -16.94 -0.61 -8.89
N SER A 141 -17.52 0.51 -8.44
CA SER A 141 -17.18 1.84 -8.96
C SER A 141 -15.89 2.42 -8.36
N THR A 142 -15.48 1.96 -7.18
CA THR A 142 -14.33 2.50 -6.46
C THR A 142 -13.10 1.61 -6.62
N LYS A 143 -11.99 2.17 -7.08
CA LYS A 143 -10.70 1.48 -7.21
C LYS A 143 -9.66 2.10 -6.26
N PRO A 144 -9.71 1.78 -4.96
CA PRO A 144 -8.77 2.34 -3.99
C PRO A 144 -7.35 1.89 -4.36
N ASP A 145 -6.42 2.83 -4.47
CA ASP A 145 -5.02 2.61 -4.84
C ASP A 145 -4.80 1.77 -6.11
N LYS A 146 -5.75 1.83 -7.06
CA LYS A 146 -5.76 1.04 -8.31
C LYS A 146 -5.85 -0.48 -8.11
N PHE A 147 -6.25 -0.93 -6.92
CA PHE A 147 -6.56 -2.33 -6.69
C PHE A 147 -7.81 -2.71 -7.47
N THR A 148 -7.83 -3.94 -7.99
CA THR A 148 -8.99 -4.47 -8.70
C THR A 148 -9.84 -5.28 -7.72
N PRO A 149 -11.09 -4.86 -7.45
CA PRO A 149 -12.01 -5.64 -6.63
C PRO A 149 -12.53 -6.85 -7.41
N ARG A 150 -12.59 -8.01 -6.73
CA ARG A 150 -13.21 -9.24 -7.24
C ARG A 150 -14.14 -9.79 -6.16
N ILE A 151 -15.45 -9.72 -6.40
CA ILE A 151 -16.43 -10.33 -5.50
C ILE A 151 -16.34 -11.85 -5.68
N VAL A 152 -15.94 -12.55 -4.62
CA VAL A 152 -15.67 -13.98 -4.64
C VAL A 152 -16.70 -14.79 -3.88
N GLU A 153 -17.50 -14.14 -3.03
CA GLU A 153 -18.56 -14.79 -2.28
C GLU A 153 -19.64 -13.75 -1.97
N LYS A 154 -20.89 -14.08 -2.29
CA LYS A 154 -22.06 -13.27 -1.97
C LYS A 154 -23.14 -14.17 -1.41
N LYS A 155 -23.62 -13.81 -0.22
CA LYS A 155 -24.75 -14.39 0.51
C LYS A 155 -25.76 -13.28 0.79
N ASP A 156 -26.87 -13.63 1.40
CA ASP A 156 -27.91 -12.65 1.72
C ASP A 156 -27.42 -11.58 2.70
N ASP A 157 -26.62 -11.96 3.70
CA ASP A 157 -26.15 -11.08 4.79
C ASP A 157 -24.62 -10.87 4.78
N TYR A 158 -23.91 -11.41 3.79
CA TYR A 158 -22.45 -11.41 3.78
C TYR A 158 -21.91 -11.30 2.37
N VAL A 159 -20.84 -10.53 2.20
CA VAL A 159 -20.07 -10.46 0.96
C VAL A 159 -18.58 -10.46 1.26
N ARG A 160 -17.81 -11.20 0.46
CA ARG A 160 -16.35 -11.18 0.48
C ARG A 160 -15.80 -10.75 -0.87
N VAL A 161 -14.83 -9.85 -0.80
CA VAL A 161 -14.18 -9.24 -1.94
C VAL A 161 -12.68 -9.40 -1.80
N GLU A 162 -12.04 -9.86 -2.87
CA GLU A 162 -10.59 -9.91 -2.98
C GLU A 162 -10.12 -8.66 -3.72
N TYR A 163 -9.20 -7.90 -3.10
CA TYR A 163 -8.55 -6.75 -3.72
C TYR A 163 -7.13 -7.13 -4.10
N GLU A 164 -6.85 -7.11 -5.40
CA GLU A 164 -5.53 -7.48 -5.93
C GLU A 164 -4.72 -6.23 -6.31
N SER A 165 -3.48 -6.15 -5.83
CA SER A 165 -2.56 -5.07 -6.17
C SER A 165 -2.02 -5.21 -7.60
N PRO A 166 -1.91 -4.11 -8.37
CA PRO A 166 -1.64 -4.18 -9.81
C PRO A 166 -0.21 -4.59 -10.19
N ILE A 167 0.77 -4.43 -9.28
CA ILE A 167 2.20 -4.61 -9.60
C ILE A 167 2.75 -5.92 -9.03
N MET A 168 2.39 -6.23 -7.77
CA MET A 168 2.98 -7.34 -7.00
C MET A 168 2.00 -8.50 -6.76
N GLY A 169 0.74 -8.38 -7.19
CA GLY A 169 -0.27 -9.42 -7.04
C GLY A 169 -0.61 -9.76 -5.58
N PHE A 170 -0.30 -8.89 -4.61
CA PHE A 170 -0.80 -9.03 -3.24
C PHE A 170 -2.32 -9.04 -3.24
N VAL A 171 -2.91 -9.99 -2.53
CA VAL A 171 -4.35 -10.12 -2.36
C VAL A 171 -4.73 -9.82 -0.93
N ASP A 172 -5.70 -8.92 -0.81
CA ASP A 172 -6.34 -8.58 0.45
C ASP A 172 -7.77 -9.11 0.44
N ASP A 173 -8.18 -9.80 1.50
CA ASP A 173 -9.56 -10.23 1.72
C ASP A 173 -10.31 -9.14 2.50
N VAL A 174 -11.40 -8.66 1.91
CA VAL A 174 -12.33 -7.72 2.53
C VAL A 174 -13.67 -8.38 2.70
N GLU A 175 -14.18 -8.38 3.93
CA GLU A 175 -15.43 -9.02 4.31
C GLU A 175 -16.38 -7.94 4.81
N PHE A 176 -17.64 -8.04 4.39
CA PHE A 176 -18.72 -7.20 4.89
C PHE A 176 -19.85 -8.12 5.37
N TRP A 177 -20.34 -7.86 6.56
CA TRP A 177 -21.39 -8.64 7.19
C TRP A 177 -22.49 -7.72 7.72
N PHE A 178 -23.73 -8.07 7.43
CA PHE A 178 -24.94 -7.39 7.87
C PHE A 178 -25.53 -8.21 9.03
N PRO A 179 -25.17 -7.93 10.29
CA PRO A 179 -25.65 -8.70 11.42
C PRO A 179 -27.18 -8.67 11.51
N PRO A 180 -27.82 -9.81 11.84
CA PRO A 180 -29.25 -9.81 12.06
C PRO A 180 -29.57 -8.99 13.32
N GLY A 181 -30.56 -8.13 13.24
CA GLY A 181 -30.97 -7.32 14.37
C GLY A 181 -31.76 -6.09 13.96
N LYS A 182 -32.06 -5.24 14.94
CA LYS A 182 -32.74 -3.96 14.73
C LYS A 182 -31.79 -2.84 14.34
N LYS A 183 -30.49 -2.99 14.61
CA LYS A 183 -29.49 -1.98 14.31
C LYS A 183 -29.13 -2.05 12.82
N PRO A 184 -29.25 -0.94 12.06
CA PRO A 184 -28.94 -0.90 10.64
C PRO A 184 -27.42 -0.73 10.41
N ILE A 185 -26.64 -1.70 10.88
CA ILE A 185 -25.17 -1.65 10.82
C ILE A 185 -24.58 -2.67 9.84
N VAL A 186 -23.39 -2.37 9.35
CA VAL A 186 -22.50 -3.26 8.60
C VAL A 186 -21.19 -3.37 9.35
N GLU A 187 -20.83 -4.60 9.69
CA GLU A 187 -19.53 -4.98 10.19
C GLU A 187 -18.61 -5.30 9.01
N TYR A 188 -17.31 -5.05 9.18
CA TYR A 188 -16.36 -5.32 8.13
C TYR A 188 -14.98 -5.71 8.68
N ARG A 189 -14.22 -6.34 7.79
CA ARG A 189 -12.82 -6.70 8.02
C ARG A 189 -12.06 -6.52 6.71
N SER A 190 -10.88 -5.93 6.76
CA SER A 190 -9.97 -5.79 5.62
C SER A 190 -8.58 -6.24 6.04
N ALA A 191 -8.09 -7.33 5.44
CA ALA A 191 -6.82 -7.94 5.84
C ALA A 191 -6.03 -8.46 4.63
N SER A 192 -4.74 -8.22 4.63
CA SER A 192 -3.84 -8.82 3.63
C SER A 192 -3.54 -10.29 3.93
N ARG A 193 -3.39 -11.11 2.89
CA ARG A 193 -3.01 -12.54 3.05
C ARG A 193 -1.54 -12.74 3.42
N LEU A 194 -0.68 -11.84 2.95
CA LEU A 194 0.77 -11.90 3.13
C LEU A 194 1.33 -10.52 3.48
N GLY A 195 2.51 -10.55 4.10
CA GLY A 195 3.21 -9.36 4.58
C GLY A 195 2.82 -9.01 6.01
N ASN A 196 3.65 -8.18 6.64
CA ASN A 196 3.42 -7.68 8.00
C ASN A 196 3.12 -6.18 8.04
N PHE A 197 3.30 -5.51 6.90
CA PHE A 197 3.17 -4.07 6.76
C PHE A 197 2.65 -3.74 5.36
N ASP A 198 1.53 -3.03 5.30
CA ASP A 198 0.82 -2.68 4.07
C ASP A 198 0.75 -1.16 3.85
N PHE A 199 1.52 -0.35 4.59
CA PHE A 199 1.45 1.11 4.56
C PHE A 199 0.02 1.66 4.74
N ASP A 200 -0.76 1.01 5.61
CA ASP A 200 -2.16 1.33 5.90
C ASP A 200 -3.09 1.23 4.68
N VAL A 201 -2.75 0.41 3.67
CA VAL A 201 -3.58 0.21 2.47
C VAL A 201 -4.98 -0.30 2.84
N ASN A 202 -5.08 -1.25 3.78
CA ASN A 202 -6.37 -1.74 4.25
C ASN A 202 -7.22 -0.61 4.88
N LYS A 203 -6.60 0.25 5.70
CA LYS A 203 -7.26 1.43 6.31
C LYS A 203 -7.69 2.46 5.26
N LYS A 204 -6.81 2.77 4.31
CA LYS A 204 -7.10 3.68 3.19
C LYS A 204 -8.27 3.19 2.36
N ARG A 205 -8.31 1.89 2.05
CA ARG A 205 -9.41 1.24 1.33
C ARG A 205 -10.74 1.46 2.03
N ILE A 206 -10.84 1.08 3.30
CA ILE A 206 -12.05 1.25 4.10
C ILE A 206 -12.45 2.74 4.16
N LYS A 207 -11.49 3.64 4.34
CA LYS A 207 -11.76 5.09 4.31
C LYS A 207 -12.33 5.57 2.96
N THR A 208 -11.78 5.09 1.84
CA THR A 208 -12.28 5.46 0.51
C THR A 208 -13.71 4.94 0.29
N LEU A 209 -13.98 3.69 0.67
CA LEU A 209 -15.32 3.11 0.58
C LEU A 209 -16.31 3.85 1.48
N ARG A 210 -15.92 4.19 2.71
CA ARG A 210 -16.73 5.00 3.63
C ARG A 210 -17.14 6.32 2.99
N VAL A 211 -16.19 7.08 2.44
CA VAL A 211 -16.49 8.40 1.82
C VAL A 211 -17.43 8.26 0.62
N ALA A 212 -17.37 7.15 -0.12
CA ALA A 212 -18.30 6.88 -1.21
C ALA A 212 -19.71 6.50 -0.71
N LEU A 213 -19.80 5.73 0.38
CA LEU A 213 -21.05 5.36 1.03
C LEU A 213 -21.71 6.53 1.76
N GLU A 214 -20.93 7.46 2.31
CA GLU A 214 -21.45 8.69 2.93
C GLU A 214 -22.26 9.53 1.94
N LYS A 215 -21.88 9.53 0.66
CA LYS A 215 -22.66 10.18 -0.40
C LYS A 215 -24.02 9.52 -0.66
N LYS A 216 -24.19 8.26 -0.23
CA LYS A 216 -25.45 7.51 -0.29
C LYS A 216 -26.27 7.64 1.02
N GLY A 217 -25.77 8.39 2.01
CA GLY A 217 -26.46 8.63 3.28
C GLY A 217 -26.01 7.71 4.43
N TRP A 218 -24.96 6.92 4.23
CA TRP A 218 -24.37 6.11 5.30
C TRP A 218 -23.53 6.97 6.24
N ALA A 219 -23.29 6.49 7.45
CA ALA A 219 -22.38 7.12 8.41
C ALA A 219 -21.54 6.08 9.14
N SER A 220 -20.45 6.52 9.75
CA SER A 220 -19.67 5.70 10.68
C SER A 220 -20.21 5.89 12.11
N GLU A 221 -20.38 4.81 12.87
CA GLU A 221 -20.84 4.86 14.28
C GLU A 221 -19.78 5.48 15.22
N GLY A 222 -18.56 5.67 14.74
CA GLY A 222 -17.48 6.31 15.47
C GLY A 222 -16.44 6.93 14.55
N THR A 223 -15.47 7.62 15.13
CA THR A 223 -14.34 8.22 14.41
C THR A 223 -13.18 7.24 14.33
N PHE A 224 -12.53 7.21 13.17
CA PHE A 224 -11.28 6.52 12.90
C PHE A 224 -10.11 7.51 12.98
#